data_AF-A0AAV6WDU7-F1
#
_entry.id   AF-A0AAV6WDU7-F1
#
_cell.length_a   1.000
_cell.length_b   1.000
_cell.length_c   1.000
_cell.angle_alpha   90.00
_cell.angle_beta   90.00
_cell.angle_gamma   90.00
#
_symmetry.space_group_name_H-M   'P 1'
#
loop_
_entity.id
_entity.type
_entity.pdbx_description
1 polymer ?
#
loop_
_entity_poly.entity_id
_entity_poly.type
_entity_poly.pdbx_seq_one_letter_code
_entity_poly.pdbx_strand_id
1 'polypeptide(L)'
;MAILSANTFLDDLKNIILSTYFQLTIVISLLLIIYLIFTKTRHIYLVDFSCYLPPAHLRASTANFIEHFEICDVHGREAIDFQTKVAEKSGIGPETSFPLAMHQLPPDKSLNSARDETETILFTVVKDLLAKHSINPKDIDILVSNCSIFCPTPSITAMIVNKFGFRSNVKSVSLGGMGCSAGLVAVSLAKDLLRVHGNSLALVLSMEAVTPSGYAGNLGNKL
;
A
#
# COMPACT_ATOMS: atom_id res chain seq x y z
N MET A 1 -80.13 -14.62 17.78
CA MET A 1 -78.89 -14.69 18.58
C MET A 1 -77.68 -15.18 17.77
N ALA A 2 -77.83 -16.21 16.91
CA ALA A 2 -76.72 -16.74 16.09
C ALA A 2 -76.12 -15.75 15.05
N ILE A 3 -76.93 -14.88 14.43
CA ILE A 3 -76.48 -13.93 13.39
C ILE A 3 -75.60 -12.81 13.97
N LEU A 4 -75.89 -12.34 15.18
CA LEU A 4 -75.06 -11.35 15.87
C LEU A 4 -73.68 -11.91 16.26
N SER A 5 -73.61 -13.21 16.57
CA SER A 5 -72.35 -13.92 16.88
C SER A 5 -71.49 -14.17 15.63
N ALA A 6 -72.12 -14.34 14.46
CA ALA A 6 -71.40 -14.51 13.20
C ALA A 6 -70.74 -13.20 12.72
N ASN A 7 -71.40 -12.05 12.88
CA ASN A 7 -70.84 -10.74 12.51
C ASN A 7 -69.66 -10.34 13.41
N THR A 8 -69.76 -10.58 14.71
CA THR A 8 -68.64 -10.33 15.66
C THR A 8 -67.43 -11.21 15.36
N PHE A 9 -67.65 -12.50 15.04
CA PHE A 9 -66.59 -13.41 14.60
C PHE A 9 -65.91 -12.96 13.28
N LEU A 10 -66.69 -12.45 12.31
CA LEU A 10 -66.18 -11.91 11.05
C LEU A 10 -65.35 -10.64 11.24
N ASP A 11 -65.73 -9.76 12.16
CA ASP A 11 -64.99 -8.53 12.47
C ASP A 11 -63.70 -8.82 13.24
N ASP A 12 -63.72 -9.77 14.18
CA ASP A 12 -62.50 -10.26 14.84
C ASP A 12 -61.52 -10.89 13.85
N LEU A 13 -62.02 -11.69 12.89
CA LEU A 13 -61.21 -12.27 11.83
C LEU A 13 -60.57 -11.18 10.95
N LYS A 14 -61.32 -10.14 10.57
CA LYS A 14 -60.78 -8.99 9.81
C LYS A 14 -59.71 -8.24 10.60
N ASN A 15 -59.90 -8.04 11.90
CA ASN A 15 -58.93 -7.37 12.75
C ASN A 15 -57.63 -8.17 12.90
N ILE A 16 -57.74 -9.49 13.05
CA ILE A 16 -56.57 -10.39 13.09
C ILE A 16 -55.82 -10.35 11.75
N ILE A 17 -56.55 -10.44 10.62
CA ILE A 17 -55.97 -10.35 9.29
C ILE A 17 -55.28 -9.00 9.09
N LEU A 18 -55.94 -7.89 9.41
CA LEU A 18 -55.40 -6.53 9.28
C LEU A 18 -54.16 -6.32 10.16
N SER A 19 -54.19 -6.80 11.41
CA SER A 19 -53.04 -6.79 12.32
C SER A 19 -51.88 -7.61 11.77
N THR A 20 -52.14 -8.77 11.17
CA THR A 20 -51.10 -9.62 10.56
C THR A 20 -50.47 -8.94 9.35
N TYR A 21 -51.27 -8.30 8.49
CA TYR A 21 -50.76 -7.51 7.37
C TYR A 21 -49.91 -6.32 7.86
N PHE A 22 -50.33 -5.63 8.91
CA PHE A 22 -49.57 -4.51 9.49
C PHE A 22 -48.23 -4.96 10.09
N GLN A 23 -48.19 -6.10 10.78
CA GLN A 23 -46.94 -6.67 11.28
C GLN A 23 -46.02 -7.09 10.13
N LEU A 24 -46.56 -7.68 9.06
CA LEU A 24 -45.78 -8.09 7.89
C LEU A 24 -45.16 -6.88 7.16
N THR A 25 -45.91 -5.79 6.97
CA THR A 25 -45.38 -4.57 6.34
C THR A 25 -44.27 -3.93 7.16
N ILE A 26 -44.37 -3.93 8.50
CA ILE A 26 -43.28 -3.47 9.38
C ILE A 26 -42.04 -4.32 9.20
N VAL A 27 -42.17 -5.65 9.21
CA VAL A 27 -41.04 -6.57 9.04
C VAL A 27 -40.38 -6.38 7.67
N ILE A 28 -41.16 -6.29 6.59
CA ILE A 28 -40.64 -6.04 5.23
C ILE A 28 -39.93 -4.69 5.16
N SER A 29 -40.50 -3.65 5.76
CA SER A 29 -39.89 -2.32 5.78
C SER A 29 -38.58 -2.31 6.56
N LEU A 30 -38.51 -3.00 7.71
CA LEU A 30 -37.27 -3.16 8.48
C LEU A 30 -36.20 -3.92 7.69
N LEU A 31 -36.57 -5.02 7.04
CA LEU A 31 -35.64 -5.80 6.20
C LEU A 31 -35.14 -4.97 5.01
N LEU A 32 -36.01 -4.16 4.38
CA LEU A 32 -35.64 -3.26 3.30
C LEU A 32 -34.67 -2.17 3.79
N ILE A 33 -34.93 -1.56 4.94
CA ILE A 33 -34.05 -0.55 5.55
C ILE A 33 -32.68 -1.16 5.86
N ILE A 34 -32.65 -2.34 6.48
CA ILE A 34 -31.42 -3.08 6.77
C ILE A 34 -30.67 -3.36 5.45
N TYR A 35 -31.35 -3.88 4.44
CA TYR A 35 -30.76 -4.14 3.12
C TYR A 35 -30.17 -2.86 2.50
N LEU A 36 -30.88 -1.74 2.53
CA LEU A 36 -30.40 -0.45 2.03
C LEU A 36 -29.17 0.08 2.79
N ILE A 37 -29.12 -0.11 4.11
CA ILE A 37 -27.96 0.26 4.93
C ILE A 37 -26.74 -0.60 4.56
N PHE A 38 -26.92 -1.90 4.36
CA PHE A 38 -25.84 -2.83 4.00
C PHE A 38 -25.40 -2.72 2.53
N THR A 39 -26.29 -2.30 1.63
CA THR A 39 -25.97 -2.11 0.21
C THR A 39 -25.44 -0.72 -0.12
N LYS A 40 -25.53 0.24 0.81
CA LYS A 40 -24.99 1.57 0.61
C LYS A 40 -23.49 1.50 0.38
N THR A 41 -23.05 1.90 -0.82
CA THR A 41 -21.64 1.95 -1.17
C THR A 41 -20.95 3.02 -0.32
N ARG A 42 -19.87 2.60 0.36
CA ARG A 42 -18.99 3.55 1.05
C ARG A 42 -17.98 4.08 0.03
N HIS A 43 -18.02 5.38 -0.22
CA HIS A 43 -17.02 6.02 -1.05
C HIS A 43 -15.69 6.06 -0.29
N ILE A 44 -14.62 5.73 -1.00
CA ILE A 44 -13.25 5.76 -0.49
C ILE A 44 -12.52 6.82 -1.30
N TYR A 45 -11.84 7.72 -0.59
CA TYR A 45 -11.16 8.86 -1.19
C TYR A 45 -9.67 8.80 -0.88
N LEU A 46 -8.86 9.15 -1.87
CA LEU A 46 -7.46 9.50 -1.65
C LEU A 46 -7.44 10.91 -1.07
N VAL A 47 -7.01 11.05 0.19
CA VAL A 47 -6.96 12.34 0.88
C VAL A 47 -5.79 13.18 0.35
N ASP A 48 -4.59 12.59 0.31
CA ASP A 48 -3.38 13.23 -0.20
C ASP A 48 -2.26 12.19 -0.40
N PHE A 49 -1.14 12.61 -0.97
CA PHE A 49 0.08 11.82 -1.10
C PHE A 49 1.34 12.68 -0.89
N SER A 50 2.47 12.02 -0.64
CA SER A 50 3.80 12.64 -0.57
C SER A 50 4.81 11.72 -1.24
N CYS A 51 5.85 12.33 -1.83
CA CYS A 51 6.92 11.63 -2.54
C CYS A 51 8.27 12.07 -1.97
N TYR A 52 9.21 11.12 -1.87
CA TYR A 52 10.58 11.44 -1.50
C TYR A 52 11.31 12.00 -2.73
N LEU A 53 11.87 13.20 -2.59
CA LEU A 53 12.81 13.77 -3.56
C LEU A 53 14.23 13.64 -2.99
N PRO A 54 15.11 12.82 -3.60
CA PRO A 54 16.49 12.71 -3.15
C PRO A 54 17.25 14.03 -3.27
N PRO A 55 18.19 14.33 -2.36
CA PRO A 55 19.06 15.50 -2.48
C PRO A 55 19.95 15.41 -3.73
N ALA A 56 20.31 16.58 -4.29
CA ALA A 56 21.00 16.67 -5.58
C ALA A 56 22.34 15.92 -5.67
N HIS A 57 23.02 15.68 -4.55
CA HIS A 57 24.28 14.92 -4.53
C HIS A 57 24.10 13.40 -4.70
N LEU A 58 22.87 12.89 -4.62
CA LEU A 58 22.54 11.49 -4.89
C LEU A 58 22.15 11.23 -6.34
N ARG A 59 22.16 12.27 -7.16
CA ARG A 59 21.94 12.19 -8.61
C ARG A 59 23.07 11.39 -9.25
N ALA A 60 22.73 10.46 -10.12
CA ALA A 60 23.69 9.72 -10.93
C ALA A 60 23.31 9.84 -12.41
N SER A 61 24.22 10.40 -13.20
CA SER A 61 24.09 10.37 -14.65
C SER A 61 24.41 8.97 -15.18
N THR A 62 23.98 8.70 -16.42
CA THR A 62 24.37 7.48 -17.14
C THR A 62 25.90 7.29 -17.18
N ALA A 63 26.66 8.39 -17.34
CA ALA A 63 28.12 8.34 -17.34
C ALA A 63 28.70 7.92 -15.99
N ASN A 64 28.20 8.49 -14.88
CA ASN A 64 28.63 8.09 -13.53
C ASN A 64 28.32 6.61 -13.25
N PHE A 65 27.17 6.12 -13.70
CA PHE A 65 26.77 4.72 -13.56
C PHE A 65 27.69 3.77 -14.34
N ILE A 66 28.04 4.12 -15.59
CA ILE A 66 28.98 3.34 -16.41
C ILE A 66 30.38 3.33 -15.79
N GLU A 67 30.88 4.49 -15.34
CA GLU A 67 32.18 4.60 -14.67
C GLU A 67 32.27 3.72 -13.41
N HIS A 68 31.22 3.70 -12.58
CA HIS A 68 31.17 2.81 -11.43
C HIS A 68 31.25 1.33 -11.81
N PHE A 69 30.60 0.91 -12.90
CA PHE A 69 30.71 -0.48 -13.36
C PHE A 69 32.10 -0.83 -13.87
N GLU A 70 32.76 0.08 -14.57
CA GLU A 70 34.13 -0.12 -15.05
C GLU A 70 35.12 -0.23 -13.88
N ILE A 71 35.00 0.65 -12.88
CA ILE A 71 35.90 0.67 -11.71
C ILE A 71 35.73 -0.57 -10.83
N CYS A 72 34.50 -1.05 -10.65
CA CYS A 72 34.25 -2.18 -9.77
C CYS A 72 34.71 -3.53 -10.37
N ASP A 73 35.12 -3.58 -11.65
CA ASP A 73 35.65 -4.76 -12.38
C ASP A 73 34.86 -6.07 -12.14
N VAL A 74 33.54 -5.96 -11.90
CA VAL A 74 32.69 -7.12 -11.57
C VAL A 74 32.29 -7.89 -12.83
N HIS A 75 32.54 -7.31 -14.01
CA HIS A 75 31.99 -7.78 -15.27
C HIS A 75 33.02 -7.68 -16.40
N GLY A 76 33.13 -8.71 -17.23
CA GLY A 76 33.96 -8.64 -18.44
C GLY A 76 33.48 -7.54 -19.40
N ARG A 77 34.37 -7.07 -20.29
CA ARG A 77 34.11 -5.96 -21.23
C ARG A 77 32.81 -6.08 -22.02
N GLU A 78 32.42 -7.30 -22.40
CA GLU A 78 31.15 -7.56 -23.10
C GLU A 78 29.90 -7.20 -22.26
N ALA A 79 29.92 -7.46 -20.94
CA ALA A 79 28.82 -7.08 -20.06
C ALA A 79 28.77 -5.57 -19.83
N ILE A 80 29.91 -4.91 -19.73
CA ILE A 80 29.99 -3.44 -19.62
C ILE A 80 29.41 -2.78 -20.88
N ASP A 81 29.78 -3.27 -22.08
CA ASP A 81 29.23 -2.77 -23.35
C ASP A 81 27.71 -2.99 -23.44
N PHE A 82 27.22 -4.13 -22.97
CA PHE A 82 25.78 -4.41 -22.92
C PHE A 82 25.06 -3.47 -21.95
N GLN A 83 25.55 -3.32 -20.72
CA GLN A 83 24.93 -2.45 -19.73
C GLN A 83 24.96 -0.98 -20.16
N THR A 84 26.04 -0.53 -20.81
CA THR A 84 26.14 0.80 -21.42
C THR A 84 25.03 1.03 -22.45
N LYS A 85 24.87 0.09 -23.40
CA LYS A 85 23.79 0.17 -24.41
C LYS A 85 22.40 0.16 -23.78
N VAL A 86 22.19 -0.62 -22.73
CA VAL A 86 20.91 -0.64 -21.98
C VAL A 86 20.68 0.70 -21.30
N ALA A 87 21.68 1.25 -20.61
CA ALA A 87 21.56 2.51 -19.90
C ALA A 87 21.26 3.68 -20.86
N GLU A 88 21.95 3.75 -22.00
CA GLU A 88 21.71 4.76 -23.06
C GLU A 88 20.31 4.66 -23.68
N LYS A 89 19.73 3.45 -23.77
CA LYS A 89 18.41 3.21 -24.39
C LYS A 89 17.25 3.11 -23.40
N SER A 90 17.54 3.21 -22.10
CA SER A 90 16.53 3.02 -21.04
C SER A 90 15.52 4.16 -20.92
N GLY A 91 15.81 5.33 -21.48
CA GLY A 91 15.02 6.55 -21.27
C GLY A 91 15.21 7.19 -19.88
N ILE A 92 16.17 6.68 -19.08
CA ILE A 92 16.51 7.24 -17.77
C ILE A 92 17.30 8.54 -17.97
N GLY A 93 16.72 9.65 -17.53
CA GLY A 93 17.33 10.97 -17.64
C GLY A 93 18.44 11.18 -16.61
N PRO A 94 19.30 12.20 -16.81
CA PRO A 94 20.45 12.44 -15.94
C PRO A 94 20.04 12.92 -14.55
N GLU A 95 18.79 13.34 -14.32
CA GLU A 95 18.25 13.76 -13.01
C GLU A 95 17.94 12.58 -12.07
N THR A 96 18.09 11.35 -12.56
CA THR A 96 17.83 10.14 -11.77
C THR A 96 18.80 10.04 -10.61
N SER A 97 18.32 9.54 -9.47
CA SER A 97 19.11 9.39 -8.25
C SER A 97 19.16 7.93 -7.82
N PHE A 98 20.24 7.57 -7.13
CA PHE A 98 20.38 6.28 -6.46
C PHE A 98 20.57 6.45 -4.96
N PRO A 99 20.28 5.42 -4.14
CA PRO A 99 20.61 5.42 -2.73
C PRO A 99 22.10 5.62 -2.50
N LEU A 100 22.46 6.20 -1.36
CA LEU A 100 23.85 6.48 -0.99
C LEU A 100 24.77 5.26 -1.14
N ALA A 101 24.28 4.07 -0.80
CA ALA A 101 25.04 2.82 -0.88
C ALA A 101 25.49 2.47 -2.32
N MET A 102 24.74 2.89 -3.34
CA MET A 102 25.09 2.69 -4.75
C MET A 102 26.14 3.69 -5.26
N HIS A 103 26.44 4.73 -4.48
CA HIS A 103 27.51 5.69 -4.80
C HIS A 103 28.86 5.29 -4.20
N GLN A 104 28.91 4.19 -3.44
CA GLN A 104 30.14 3.68 -2.83
C GLN A 104 30.91 2.79 -3.81
N LEU A 105 32.23 2.72 -3.63
CA LEU A 105 33.13 1.90 -4.45
C LEU A 105 33.90 0.91 -3.56
N PRO A 106 33.55 -0.39 -3.56
CA PRO A 106 32.39 -1.00 -4.22
C PRO A 106 31.05 -0.66 -3.53
N PRO A 107 29.90 -0.81 -4.20
CA PRO A 107 28.59 -0.54 -3.61
C PRO A 107 28.28 -1.45 -2.41
N ASP A 108 27.81 -0.89 -1.30
CA ASP A 108 27.35 -1.70 -0.16
C ASP A 108 25.95 -2.26 -0.42
N LYS A 109 25.88 -3.57 -0.67
CA LYS A 109 24.62 -4.30 -0.91
C LYS A 109 24.09 -4.97 0.36
N SER A 110 24.60 -4.61 1.54
CA SER A 110 24.20 -5.20 2.80
C SER A 110 22.72 -4.93 3.13
N LEU A 111 22.14 -5.81 3.95
CA LEU A 111 20.80 -5.60 4.50
C LEU A 111 20.72 -4.32 5.34
N ASN A 112 21.83 -3.88 5.95
CA ASN A 112 21.88 -2.64 6.72
C ASN A 112 21.76 -1.44 5.81
N SER A 113 22.50 -1.39 4.69
CA SER A 113 22.36 -0.29 3.72
C SER A 113 20.98 -0.24 3.08
N ALA A 114 20.37 -1.39 2.76
CA ALA A 114 18.99 -1.44 2.27
C ALA A 114 17.98 -0.96 3.33
N ARG A 115 18.25 -1.23 4.61
CA ARG A 115 17.47 -0.71 5.74
C ARG A 115 17.61 0.80 5.85
N ASP A 116 18.81 1.34 5.77
CA ASP A 116 19.09 2.78 5.85
C ASP A 116 18.41 3.55 4.70
N GLU A 117 18.44 3.00 3.47
CA GLU A 117 17.66 3.50 2.32
C GLU A 117 16.17 3.55 2.66
N THR A 118 15.62 2.42 3.12
CA THR A 118 14.20 2.27 3.43
C THR A 118 13.75 3.25 4.52
N GLU A 119 14.50 3.33 5.62
CA GLU A 119 14.20 4.23 6.75
C GLU A 119 14.29 5.69 6.32
N THR A 120 15.32 6.07 5.56
CA THR A 120 15.49 7.45 5.05
C THR A 120 14.29 7.88 4.21
N ILE A 121 13.90 7.05 3.24
CA ILE A 121 12.82 7.37 2.29
C ILE A 121 11.48 7.38 3.01
N LEU A 122 11.11 6.28 3.66
CA LEU A 122 9.78 6.12 4.23
C LEU A 122 9.56 7.00 5.46
N PHE A 123 10.55 7.19 6.32
CA PHE A 123 10.37 8.09 7.47
C PHE A 123 10.20 9.53 7.02
N THR A 124 10.91 9.97 5.97
CA THR A 124 10.73 11.32 5.43
C THR A 124 9.31 11.50 4.89
N VAL A 125 8.87 10.60 3.99
CA VAL A 125 7.54 10.69 3.37
C VAL A 125 6.41 10.61 4.39
N VAL A 126 6.50 9.71 5.37
CA VAL A 126 5.47 9.58 6.42
C VAL A 126 5.44 10.82 7.30
N LYS A 127 6.60 11.33 7.71
CA LYS A 127 6.69 12.56 8.51
C LYS A 127 6.06 13.73 7.77
N ASP A 128 6.41 13.92 6.50
CA ASP A 128 5.93 15.05 5.69
C ASP A 128 4.42 14.97 5.46
N LEU A 129 3.89 13.78 5.14
CA LEU A 129 2.47 13.56 4.92
C LEU A 129 1.65 13.80 6.19
N LEU A 130 2.09 13.26 7.33
CA LEU A 130 1.40 13.45 8.62
C LEU A 130 1.46 14.92 9.07
N ALA A 131 2.61 15.59 8.90
CA ALA A 131 2.77 16.99 9.27
C ALA A 131 1.91 17.92 8.40
N LYS A 132 1.82 17.66 7.09
CA LYS A 132 1.04 18.46 6.13
C LYS A 132 -0.43 18.59 6.53
N HIS A 133 -1.00 17.55 7.14
CA HIS A 133 -2.40 17.50 7.57
C HIS A 133 -2.59 17.54 9.09
N SER A 134 -1.50 17.69 9.85
CA SER A 134 -1.51 17.57 11.32
C SER A 134 -2.20 16.28 11.81
N ILE A 135 -2.03 15.18 11.08
CA ILE A 135 -2.62 13.88 11.43
C ILE A 135 -1.82 13.28 12.58
N ASN A 136 -2.51 12.90 13.65
CA ASN A 136 -1.89 12.13 14.72
C ASN A 136 -1.61 10.69 14.22
N PRO A 137 -0.39 10.15 14.36
CA PRO A 137 -0.10 8.76 13.99
C PRO A 137 -1.08 7.73 14.59
N LYS A 138 -1.67 8.03 15.75
CA LYS A 138 -2.67 7.17 16.42
C LYS A 138 -4.03 7.12 15.71
N ASP A 139 -4.31 8.07 14.83
CA ASP A 139 -5.55 8.12 14.04
C ASP A 139 -5.47 7.25 12.78
N ILE A 140 -4.28 6.72 12.42
CA ILE A 140 -4.16 5.77 11.31
C ILE A 140 -4.65 4.40 11.74
N ASP A 141 -5.65 3.88 11.04
CA ASP A 141 -6.26 2.59 11.33
C ASP A 141 -5.60 1.40 10.64
N ILE A 142 -5.18 1.63 9.40
CA ILE A 142 -4.66 0.63 8.48
C ILE A 142 -3.34 1.15 7.91
N LEU A 143 -2.31 0.30 7.93
CA LEU A 143 -1.01 0.60 7.34
C LEU A 143 -0.67 -0.51 6.34
N VAL A 144 -0.55 -0.16 5.07
CA VAL A 144 -0.10 -1.10 4.02
C VAL A 144 1.22 -0.61 3.48
N SER A 145 2.27 -1.42 3.53
CA SER A 145 3.52 -1.14 2.81
C SER A 145 3.76 -2.16 1.72
N ASN A 146 4.52 -1.77 0.69
CA ASN A 146 5.12 -2.71 -0.25
C ASN A 146 6.62 -2.44 -0.41
N CYS A 147 7.35 -3.52 -0.67
CA CYS A 147 8.69 -3.54 -1.26
C CYS A 147 8.95 -4.96 -1.76
N SER A 148 9.32 -5.13 -3.03
CA SER A 148 9.42 -6.47 -3.62
C SER A 148 10.65 -7.22 -3.15
N ILE A 149 11.80 -6.54 -3.12
CA ILE A 149 13.12 -7.17 -2.95
C ILE A 149 13.60 -7.08 -1.50
N PHE A 150 13.17 -6.07 -0.73
CA PHE A 150 13.55 -5.90 0.67
C PHE A 150 12.38 -6.21 1.62
N CYS A 151 12.38 -7.42 2.18
CA CYS A 151 11.38 -7.93 3.13
C CYS A 151 12.03 -8.22 4.51
N PRO A 152 12.45 -7.19 5.27
CA PRO A 152 13.22 -7.39 6.50
C PRO A 152 12.39 -7.94 7.66
N THR A 153 13.09 -8.42 8.69
CA THR A 153 12.56 -8.61 10.04
C THR A 153 13.28 -7.65 10.99
N PRO A 154 12.59 -6.74 11.70
CA PRO A 154 11.15 -6.46 11.65
C PRO A 154 10.68 -5.92 10.28
N SER A 155 9.40 -6.11 9.95
CA SER A 155 8.81 -5.66 8.68
C SER A 155 8.85 -4.14 8.53
N ILE A 156 8.70 -3.66 7.29
CA ILE A 156 8.61 -2.22 6.99
C ILE A 156 7.49 -1.56 7.81
N THR A 157 6.30 -2.16 7.84
CA THR A 157 5.21 -1.64 8.66
C THR A 157 5.55 -1.58 10.14
N ALA A 158 6.22 -2.59 10.70
CA ALA A 158 6.62 -2.60 12.10
C ALA A 158 7.64 -1.48 12.42
N MET A 159 8.59 -1.22 11.51
CA MET A 159 9.52 -0.10 11.64
C MET A 159 8.79 1.25 11.70
N ILE A 160 7.81 1.46 10.83
CA ILE A 160 6.99 2.69 10.78
C ILE A 160 6.14 2.85 12.04
N VAL A 161 5.46 1.78 12.46
CA VAL A 161 4.61 1.79 13.66
C VAL A 161 5.44 2.17 14.89
N ASN A 162 6.62 1.58 15.04
CA ASN A 162 7.52 1.87 16.16
C ASN A 162 8.08 3.30 16.09
N LYS A 163 8.52 3.75 14.91
CA LYS A 163 9.15 5.07 14.73
C LYS A 163 8.20 6.22 15.05
N PHE A 164 6.94 6.12 14.64
CA PHE A 164 5.97 7.21 14.73
C PHE A 164 4.96 7.04 15.87
N GLY A 165 5.01 5.94 16.63
CA GLY A 165 4.12 5.73 17.78
C GLY A 165 2.66 5.53 17.37
N PHE A 166 2.43 4.76 16.30
CA PHE A 166 1.09 4.33 15.90
C PHE A 166 0.44 3.52 17.03
N ARG A 167 -0.89 3.40 17.00
CA ARG A 167 -1.63 2.60 17.97
C ARG A 167 -1.26 1.11 17.89
N SER A 168 -1.27 0.42 19.04
CA SER A 168 -0.89 -1.00 19.13
C SER A 168 -1.80 -1.96 18.37
N ASN A 169 -3.02 -1.54 18.06
CA ASN A 169 -4.02 -2.31 17.32
C ASN A 169 -4.17 -1.85 15.85
N VAL A 170 -3.17 -1.15 15.30
CA VAL A 170 -3.14 -0.80 13.87
C VAL A 170 -3.13 -2.07 13.02
N LYS A 171 -3.93 -2.09 11.95
CA LYS A 171 -3.96 -3.21 11.00
C LYS A 171 -2.84 -3.02 10.00
N SER A 172 -1.71 -3.69 10.21
CA SER A 172 -0.55 -3.54 9.35
C SER A 172 -0.35 -4.72 8.39
N VAL A 173 -0.09 -4.45 7.10
CA VAL A 173 0.26 -5.45 6.08
C VAL A 173 1.51 -4.99 5.33
N SER A 174 2.53 -5.85 5.26
CA SER A 174 3.74 -5.61 4.46
C SER A 174 3.76 -6.59 3.29
N LEU A 175 3.65 -6.07 2.07
CA LEU A 175 3.63 -6.86 0.83
C LEU A 175 5.03 -6.98 0.24
N GLY A 176 5.41 -8.20 -0.14
CA GLY A 176 6.67 -8.52 -0.82
C GLY A 176 6.45 -9.38 -2.05
N GLY A 177 7.43 -9.42 -2.96
CA GLY A 177 7.42 -10.31 -4.13
C GLY A 177 6.38 -10.02 -5.23
N MET A 178 5.70 -8.87 -5.20
CA MET A 178 4.65 -8.51 -6.19
C MET A 178 5.18 -7.74 -7.41
N GLY A 179 6.47 -7.36 -7.40
CA GLY A 179 7.14 -6.63 -8.48
C GLY A 179 6.53 -5.25 -8.74
N CYS A 180 6.61 -4.78 -9.97
CA CYS A 180 6.13 -3.43 -10.35
C CYS A 180 4.63 -3.19 -10.13
N SER A 181 3.83 -4.26 -9.93
CA SER A 181 2.40 -4.15 -9.63
C SER A 181 2.09 -3.87 -8.16
N ALA A 182 3.09 -3.98 -7.26
CA ALA A 182 2.90 -3.94 -5.81
C ALA A 182 2.21 -2.66 -5.31
N GLY A 183 2.46 -1.51 -5.96
CA GLY A 183 1.78 -0.24 -5.66
C GLY A 183 0.27 -0.33 -5.82
N LEU A 184 -0.20 -0.83 -6.97
CA LEU A 184 -1.63 -0.96 -7.26
C LEU A 184 -2.29 -2.03 -6.38
N VAL A 185 -1.57 -3.13 -6.12
CA VAL A 185 -2.03 -4.18 -5.19
C VAL A 185 -2.21 -3.62 -3.78
N ALA A 186 -1.24 -2.84 -3.28
CA ALA A 186 -1.33 -2.21 -1.97
C ALA A 186 -2.53 -1.27 -1.85
N VAL A 187 -2.78 -0.45 -2.88
CA VAL A 187 -3.95 0.44 -2.94
C VAL A 187 -5.26 -0.36 -3.00
N SER A 188 -5.32 -1.44 -3.78
CA SER A 188 -6.54 -2.27 -3.84
C SER A 188 -6.81 -2.97 -2.51
N LEU A 189 -5.78 -3.47 -1.84
CA LEU A 189 -5.90 -4.06 -0.52
C LEU A 189 -6.40 -3.04 0.51
N ALA A 190 -5.82 -1.84 0.53
CA ALA A 190 -6.27 -0.76 1.41
C ALA A 190 -7.74 -0.40 1.17
N LYS A 191 -8.16 -0.31 -0.10
CA LYS A 191 -9.56 -0.08 -0.48
C LYS A 191 -10.48 -1.18 0.06
N ASP A 192 -10.11 -2.45 -0.07
CA ASP A 192 -10.95 -3.56 0.41
C ASP A 192 -11.02 -3.60 1.94
N LEU A 193 -9.92 -3.26 2.64
CA LEU A 193 -9.92 -3.10 4.09
C LEU A 193 -10.79 -1.93 4.56
N LEU A 194 -10.77 -0.79 3.85
CA LEU A 194 -11.60 0.39 4.15
C LEU A 194 -13.10 0.15 3.90
N ARG A 195 -13.46 -0.77 3.00
CA ARG A 195 -14.88 -1.17 2.82
C ARG A 195 -15.41 -1.87 4.06
N VAL A 196 -14.61 -2.77 4.63
CA VAL A 196 -14.96 -3.54 5.83
C VAL A 196 -14.87 -2.68 7.09
N HIS A 197 -13.80 -1.89 7.21
CA HIS A 197 -13.55 -0.99 8.33
C HIS A 197 -14.03 0.43 8.01
N GLY A 198 -15.30 0.70 8.36
CA GLY A 198 -15.90 2.03 8.17
C GLY A 198 -15.27 3.09 9.06
N ASN A 199 -15.32 4.34 8.60
CA ASN A 199 -14.75 5.51 9.30
C ASN A 199 -13.29 5.30 9.74
N SER A 200 -12.50 4.68 8.85
CA SER A 200 -11.09 4.38 9.08
C SER A 200 -10.19 5.16 8.13
N LEU A 201 -8.98 5.46 8.58
CA LEU A 201 -7.93 6.10 7.80
C LEU A 201 -6.83 5.09 7.46
N ALA A 202 -6.50 4.97 6.18
CA ALA A 202 -5.44 4.08 5.71
C ALA A 202 -4.23 4.87 5.21
N LEU A 203 -3.04 4.42 5.58
CA LEU A 203 -1.76 4.88 5.05
C LEU A 203 -1.18 3.79 4.15
N VAL A 204 -0.90 4.12 2.89
CA VAL A 204 -0.28 3.22 1.92
C VAL A 204 1.13 3.73 1.62
N LEU A 205 2.13 2.89 1.84
CA LEU A 205 3.54 3.16 1.59
C LEU A 205 4.00 2.30 0.41
N SER A 206 4.47 2.95 -0.65
CA SER A 206 4.99 2.26 -1.84
C SER A 206 6.44 2.66 -2.05
N MET A 207 7.34 1.68 -2.01
CA MET A 207 8.75 1.89 -2.36
C MET A 207 9.37 0.61 -2.89
N GLU A 208 10.50 0.74 -3.58
CA GLU A 208 11.35 -0.39 -3.94
C GLU A 208 12.78 -0.05 -3.51
N ALA A 209 13.35 -0.87 -2.63
CA ALA A 209 14.75 -0.73 -2.26
C ALA A 209 15.61 -1.23 -3.41
N VAL A 210 16.48 -0.38 -3.94
CA VAL A 210 17.36 -0.76 -5.06
C VAL A 210 18.75 -1.18 -4.59
N THR A 211 19.12 -0.86 -3.35
CA THR A 211 20.40 -1.27 -2.76
C THR A 211 20.72 -2.76 -2.89
N PRO A 212 19.79 -3.70 -2.61
CA PRO A 212 20.09 -5.13 -2.74
C PRO A 212 20.04 -5.66 -4.18
N SER A 213 19.61 -4.85 -5.16
CA SER A 213 19.15 -5.31 -6.49
C SER A 213 20.28 -5.53 -7.51
N GLY A 214 21.54 -5.41 -7.11
CA GLY A 214 22.68 -5.49 -8.02
C GLY A 214 23.09 -6.93 -8.38
N TYR A 215 22.68 -7.42 -9.54
CA TYR A 215 23.11 -8.71 -10.10
C TYR A 215 24.53 -8.64 -10.67
N ALA A 216 25.45 -9.43 -10.11
CA ALA A 216 26.86 -9.44 -10.51
C ALA A 216 27.16 -10.27 -11.77
N GLY A 217 26.21 -11.03 -12.30
CA GLY A 217 26.26 -11.74 -13.59
C GLY A 217 27.59 -12.36 -14.02
N ASN A 218 27.69 -13.69 -13.99
CA ASN A 218 28.77 -14.41 -14.70
C ASN A 218 28.32 -14.67 -16.14
N LEU A 219 29.03 -14.14 -17.14
CA LEU A 219 28.83 -14.45 -18.58
C LEU A 219 29.35 -15.86 -18.94
N GLY A 220 29.23 -16.82 -18.03
CA GLY A 220 29.68 -18.19 -18.16
C GLY A 220 28.51 -19.15 -18.15
N ASN A 221 27.64 -19.07 -19.16
CA ASN A 221 26.94 -20.19 -19.78
C ASN A 221 25.94 -19.62 -20.80
N LYS A 222 26.34 -19.63 -22.07
CA LYS A 222 25.42 -19.55 -23.20
C LYS A 222 24.44 -20.72 -23.07
N LEU A 223 23.15 -20.42 -22.91
CA LEU A 223 22.08 -21.36 -23.22
C LEU A 223 22.03 -21.60 -24.73
#